data_AF-A0A174AW62-F1
#
_entry.id   AF-A0A174AW62-F1
#
_cell.length_a   1.000
_cell.length_b   1.000
_cell.length_c   1.000
_cell.angle_alpha   90.00
_cell.angle_beta   90.00
_cell.angle_gamma   90.00
#
_symmetry.space_group_name_H-M   'P 1'
#
loop_
_entity.id
_entity.type
_entity.pdbx_description
1 polymer ?
#
loop_
_entity_poly.entity_id
_entity_poly.type
_entity_poly.pdbx_seq_one_letter_code
_entity_poly.pdbx_strand_id
1 'polypeptide(L)' 'MKNGILAIVGLCVWGGLLMLQGTPKVSEEIAAEVVQTMHPQAEVENVTQVGADKVYKVAYYEGGQAGVVEVSENGQLPR' A
#
# COMPACT_ATOMS: atom_id res chain seq x y z
N MET A 1 39.25 10.59 -12.15
CA MET A 1 38.20 10.76 -13.19
C MET A 1 37.47 9.47 -13.57
N LYS A 2 38.10 8.28 -13.59
CA LYS A 2 37.42 7.01 -13.96
C LYS A 2 36.27 6.58 -13.02
N ASN A 3 36.39 6.87 -11.73
CA ASN A 3 35.44 6.41 -10.71
C ASN A 3 34.10 7.17 -10.72
N GLY A 4 34.10 8.44 -11.19
CA GLY A 4 32.88 9.24 -11.26
C GLY A 4 31.90 8.77 -12.34
N ILE A 5 32.44 8.25 -13.46
CA ILE A 5 31.62 7.72 -14.56
C ILE A 5 30.92 6.43 -14.12
N LEU A 6 31.59 5.56 -13.38
CA LEU A 6 31.00 4.34 -12.81
C LEU A 6 29.87 4.65 -11.82
N ALA A 7 30.01 5.71 -11.01
CA ALA A 7 28.96 6.15 -10.09
C ALA A 7 27.69 6.63 -10.82
N ILE A 8 27.85 7.35 -11.94
CA ILE A 8 26.73 7.82 -12.76
C ILE A 8 26.02 6.64 -13.42
N VAL A 9 26.77 5.68 -13.98
CA VAL A 9 26.18 4.46 -14.57
C VAL A 9 25.41 3.67 -13.52
N GLY A 10 25.97 3.53 -12.31
CA GLY A 10 25.29 2.88 -11.19
C GLY A 10 23.98 3.58 -10.81
N LEU A 11 23.99 4.91 -10.74
CA LEU A 11 22.80 5.73 -10.47
C LEU A 11 21.73 5.59 -11.56
N CYS A 12 22.12 5.55 -12.84
CA CYS A 12 21.19 5.37 -13.94
C CYS A 12 20.55 3.97 -13.93
N VAL A 13 21.34 2.93 -13.66
CA VAL A 13 20.82 1.56 -13.54
C VAL A 13 19.88 1.45 -12.34
N TRP A 14 20.27 2.00 -11.19
CA TRP A 14 19.42 1.99 -9.99
C TRP A 14 18.12 2.80 -10.19
N GLY A 15 18.21 3.99 -10.78
CA GLY A 15 17.05 4.81 -11.12
C GLY A 15 16.10 4.12 -12.09
N GLY A 16 16.64 3.40 -13.09
CA GLY A 16 15.85 2.59 -14.01
C GLY A 16 15.16 1.40 -13.32
N LEU A 17 15.84 0.72 -12.39
CA LEU A 17 15.25 -0.37 -11.60
C LEU A 17 14.11 0.12 -10.69
N LEU A 18 14.25 1.29 -10.07
CA LEU A 18 13.17 1.89 -9.27
C LEU A 18 11.93 2.21 -10.12
N MET A 19 12.12 2.60 -11.39
CA MET A 19 11.01 2.82 -12.32
C MET A 19 10.34 1.50 -12.77
N LEU A 20 11.13 0.42 -12.91
CA LEU A 20 10.66 -0.91 -13.31
C LEU A 20 9.96 -1.68 -12.18
N GLN A 21 10.41 -1.51 -10.94
CA GLN A 21 9.80 -2.14 -9.78
C GLN A 21 8.39 -1.59 -9.53
N GLY A 22 8.13 -0.34 -9.91
CA GLY A 22 6.85 0.33 -9.69
C GLY A 22 6.54 0.44 -8.19
N THR A 23 5.67 1.37 -7.82
CA THR A 23 5.04 1.27 -6.50
C THR A 23 4.05 0.11 -6.59
N PRO A 24 4.10 -0.90 -5.70
CA PRO A 24 3.09 -1.95 -5.70
C PRO A 24 1.72 -1.27 -5.58
N LYS A 25 0.84 -1.52 -6.56
CA LYS A 25 -0.53 -1.05 -6.47
C LYS A 25 -1.16 -1.70 -5.25
N VAL A 26 -1.92 -0.94 -4.46
CA VAL A 26 -2.63 -1.50 -3.32
C VAL A 26 -3.54 -2.61 -3.83
N SER A 27 -3.31 -3.82 -3.33
CA SER A 27 -4.18 -4.97 -3.48
C SER A 27 -5.12 -5.06 -2.27
N GLU A 28 -6.11 -5.94 -2.34
CA GLU A 28 -6.99 -6.23 -1.19
C GLU A 28 -6.19 -6.69 0.04
N GLU A 29 -5.12 -7.45 -0.17
CA GLU A 29 -4.20 -7.91 0.88
C GLU A 29 -3.47 -6.74 1.55
N ILE A 30 -2.91 -5.82 0.75
CA ILE A 30 -2.26 -4.62 1.28
C ILE A 30 -3.26 -3.74 2.04
N ALA A 31 -4.51 -3.63 1.54
CA ALA A 31 -5.55 -2.88 2.23
C ALA A 31 -5.88 -3.49 3.61
N ALA A 32 -5.96 -4.83 3.70
CA ALA A 32 -6.14 -5.53 4.97
C ALA A 32 -4.96 -5.34 5.93
N GLU A 33 -3.72 -5.43 5.43
CA GLU A 33 -2.50 -5.20 6.22
C GLU A 33 -2.42 -3.78 6.79
N VAL A 34 -2.86 -2.77 6.03
CA VAL A 34 -2.93 -1.38 6.52
C VAL A 34 -3.87 -1.28 7.72
N VAL A 35 -5.03 -1.94 7.67
CA VAL A 35 -5.98 -1.96 8.79
C VAL A 35 -5.41 -2.71 9.99
N GLN A 36 -4.79 -3.88 9.78
CA GLN A 36 -4.13 -4.62 10.86
C GLN A 36 -2.96 -3.86 11.50
N THR A 37 -2.27 -3.02 10.73
CA THR A 37 -1.21 -2.15 11.27
C THR A 37 -1.78 -1.08 12.22
N MET A 38 -2.96 -0.54 11.91
CA MET A 38 -3.64 0.44 12.77
C MET A 38 -4.37 -0.19 13.94
N HIS A 39 -4.96 -1.36 13.71
CA HIS A 39 -5.74 -2.12 14.67
C HIS A 39 -5.14 -3.54 14.78
N PRO A 40 -4.07 -3.72 15.58
CA PRO A 40 -3.35 -5.00 15.65
C PRO A 40 -4.20 -6.17 16.18
N GLN A 41 -5.33 -5.86 16.84
CA GLN A 41 -6.26 -6.86 17.37
C GLN A 41 -7.53 -6.99 16.50
N ALA A 42 -7.59 -6.28 15.37
CA ALA A 42 -8.71 -6.36 14.45
C ALA A 42 -8.67 -7.65 13.62
N GLU A 43 -9.80 -8.35 13.60
CA GLU A 43 -10.06 -9.43 12.66
C GLU A 43 -10.69 -8.81 11.41
N VAL A 44 -10.00 -8.91 10.26
CA VAL A 44 -10.52 -8.40 8.98
C VAL A 44 -11.58 -9.37 8.47
N GLU A 45 -12.83 -8.91 8.39
CA GLU A 45 -13.95 -9.75 7.95
C GLU A 45 -14.12 -9.74 6.44
N ASN A 46 -13.95 -8.58 5.80
CA ASN A 46 -14.17 -8.44 4.37
C ASN A 46 -13.41 -7.22 3.80
N VAL A 47 -12.90 -7.38 2.58
CA VAL A 47 -12.31 -6.30 1.78
C VAL A 47 -13.12 -6.19 0.50
N THR A 48 -13.68 -5.01 0.23
CA THR A 48 -14.48 -4.76 -0.97
C THR A 48 -13.96 -3.54 -1.70
N GLN A 49 -13.66 -3.69 -2.98
CA GLN A 49 -13.34 -2.53 -3.83
C GLN A 49 -14.63 -1.81 -4.23
N VAL A 50 -14.69 -0.49 -3.98
CA VAL A 50 -15.86 0.34 -4.22
C VAL A 50 -15.48 1.56 -5.06
N GLY A 51 -16.30 1.83 -6.09
CA GLY A 51 -16.17 3.01 -6.95
C GLY A 51 -15.16 2.83 -8.09
N ALA A 52 -15.28 3.71 -9.10
CA ALA A 52 -14.35 3.75 -10.24
C ALA A 52 -12.93 4.17 -9.81
N ASP A 53 -12.81 4.85 -8.67
CA ASP A 53 -11.56 5.35 -8.09
C ASP A 53 -10.78 4.30 -7.28
N LYS A 54 -11.19 3.01 -7.37
CA LYS A 54 -10.51 1.86 -6.75
C LYS A 54 -10.18 2.03 -5.27
N VAL A 55 -11.15 2.52 -4.51
CA VAL A 55 -11.04 2.58 -3.05
C VAL A 55 -11.40 1.21 -2.47
N TYR A 56 -10.58 0.70 -1.56
CA TYR A 56 -10.83 -0.52 -0.80
C TYR A 56 -11.52 -0.19 0.51
N LYS A 57 -12.70 -0.76 0.75
CA LYS A 57 -13.36 -0.72 2.05
C LYS A 57 -13.03 -2.00 2.79
N VAL A 58 -12.43 -1.86 3.97
CA VAL A 58 -12.01 -2.97 4.82
C VAL A 58 -12.89 -2.95 6.06
N ALA A 59 -13.74 -3.96 6.18
CA ALA A 59 -14.55 -4.21 7.36
C ALA A 59 -13.73 -5.05 8.35
N TYR A 60 -13.72 -4.64 9.61
CA TYR A 60 -12.98 -5.32 10.66
C TYR A 60 -13.74 -5.31 11.98
N TYR A 61 -13.41 -6.26 12.84
CA TYR A 61 -13.97 -6.39 14.16
C TYR A 61 -12.86 -6.36 15.21
N GLU A 62 -12.96 -5.47 16.19
CA GLU A 62 -11.99 -5.33 17.28
C GLU A 62 -12.72 -5.12 18.60
N GLY A 63 -12.41 -5.96 19.60
CA GLY A 63 -12.87 -5.75 20.98
C GLY A 63 -14.39 -5.68 21.18
N GLY A 64 -15.19 -6.30 20.30
CA GLY A 64 -16.66 -6.23 20.39
C GLY A 64 -17.30 -5.14 19.51
N GLN A 65 -16.50 -4.41 18.73
CA GLN A 65 -16.97 -3.30 17.88
C GLN A 65 -16.58 -3.56 16.42
N ALA A 66 -17.55 -3.38 15.52
CA ALA A 66 -17.33 -3.41 14.09
C ALA A 66 -16.89 -2.02 13.60
N GLY A 67 -15.88 -1.98 12.75
CA GLY A 67 -15.38 -0.78 12.08
C GLY A 67 -15.24 -0.98 10.58
N VAL A 68 -15.21 0.12 9.84
CA VAL A 68 -14.92 0.13 8.41
C VAL A 68 -13.89 1.21 8.15
N VAL A 69 -12.80 0.84 7.48
CA VAL A 69 -11.75 1.75 7.02
C VAL A 69 -11.75 1.77 5.51
N GLU A 70 -11.65 2.96 4.94
CA GLU A 70 -11.45 3.14 3.50
C GLU A 70 -9.96 3.35 3.22
N VAL A 71 -9.42 2.61 2.26
CA VAL A 71 -8.03 2.67 1.82
C VAL A 71 -8.04 3.00 0.34
N SER A 72 -7.45 4.12 -0.03
CA SER A 72 -7.36 4.52 -1.45
C SER A 72 -6.36 3.66 -2.24
N GLU A 73 -6.41 3.71 -3.58
CA GLU A 73 -5.53 2.92 -4.48
C GLU A 73 -4.01 3.15 -4.21
N ASN A 74 -3.65 4.27 -3.59
CA ASN A 74 -2.27 4.62 -3.25
C ASN A 74 -1.90 4.30 -1.78
N GLY A 75 -2.82 3.72 -1.00
CA GLY A 75 -2.60 3.32 0.39
C GLY A 75 -2.87 4.42 1.41
N GLN A 76 -3.35 5.59 0.98
CA GLN A 76 -3.77 6.64 1.92
C GLN A 76 -5.11 6.32 2.55
N LEU A 77 -5.18 6.60 3.85
CA LEU A 77 -6.40 6.60 4.64
C LEU A 77 -7.03 8.00 4.57
N PRO A 78 -8.36 8.12 4.40
CA PRO A 78 -9.03 9.40 4.50
C PRO A 78 -8.82 9.99 5.90
N ARG A 79 -8.60 11.30 5.97
CA ARG A 79 -8.45 12.04 7.22
C ARG A 79 -9.72 12.10 8.03
#